data_AF-G2Y5R9-F1
#
_entry.id   AF-G2Y5R9-F1
#
_cell.length_a   1.000
_cell.length_b   1.000
_cell.length_c   1.000
_cell.angle_alpha   90.00
_cell.angle_beta   90.00
_cell.angle_gamma   90.00
#
_symmetry.space_group_name_H-M   'P 1'
#
loop_
_entity.id
_entity.type
_entity.pdbx_description
1 polymer ?
#
loop_
_entity_poly.entity_id
_entity_poly.type
_entity_poly.pdbx_seq_one_letter_code
_entity_poly.pdbx_strand_id
1 'polypeptide(L)'
;MVFPIPESVPYEVDSAVWGRQLNPSSAELTETQVNADITMWMINSQYRQYKGQHLWEEFQEWYEGWTDATFKIAHREALKLIRIQLILHGFQVRQTKGSNSYAKVLVELISKDKSDECIKEVQEEADRLKEEYTDMYEIIVSKKSIKIQASPTPDSFEQLQQDEQQRRIQSFSLFPQRNNFLSRFAPYIWSENCTQLALILKHLSKANISPLPLPEQKRIP
;
A
#
# COMPACT_ATOMS: atom_id res chain seq x y z
N MET A 1 -3.56 2.80 -0.98
CA MET A 1 -4.54 1.84 -1.51
C MET A 1 -4.88 0.90 -0.38
N VAL A 2 -6.16 0.65 -0.10
CA VAL A 2 -6.59 -0.20 1.03
C VAL A 2 -7.25 -1.44 0.44
N PHE A 3 -6.70 -2.62 0.73
CA PHE A 3 -7.24 -3.91 0.32
C PHE A 3 -8.39 -4.33 1.25
N PRO A 4 -9.31 -5.23 0.85
CA PRO A 4 -10.24 -5.82 1.81
C PRO A 4 -9.50 -6.73 2.81
N ILE A 5 -10.01 -6.85 4.03
CA ILE A 5 -9.53 -7.85 5.00
C ILE A 5 -9.90 -9.24 4.49
N PRO A 6 -8.96 -10.20 4.40
CA PRO A 6 -9.29 -11.56 4.00
C PRO A 6 -10.21 -12.24 5.03
N GLU A 7 -11.29 -12.87 4.58
CA GLU A 7 -12.24 -13.58 5.48
C GLU A 7 -11.67 -14.89 6.04
N SER A 8 -10.55 -15.37 5.49
CA SER A 8 -10.03 -16.73 5.71
C SER A 8 -8.77 -16.81 6.58
N VAL A 9 -8.34 -15.72 7.21
CA VAL A 9 -7.18 -15.78 8.09
C VAL A 9 -7.53 -16.50 9.40
N PRO A 10 -6.65 -17.36 9.94
CA PRO A 10 -6.94 -18.15 11.15
C PRO A 10 -6.77 -17.35 12.45
N TYR A 11 -6.77 -16.03 12.37
CA TYR A 11 -6.54 -15.11 13.49
C TYR A 11 -7.31 -13.82 13.31
N GLU A 12 -7.56 -13.11 14.41
CA GLU A 12 -8.31 -11.85 14.39
C GLU A 12 -7.44 -10.69 13.89
N VAL A 13 -8.08 -9.76 13.17
CA VAL A 13 -7.47 -8.58 12.56
C VAL A 13 -8.29 -7.36 12.96
N ASP A 14 -7.62 -6.32 13.46
CA ASP A 14 -8.28 -5.06 13.81
C ASP A 14 -8.58 -4.22 12.57
N SER A 15 -9.86 -4.04 12.29
CA SER A 15 -10.35 -3.24 11.16
C SER A 15 -10.12 -1.73 11.33
N ALA A 16 -9.95 -1.23 12.56
CA ALA A 16 -9.76 0.19 12.83
C ALA A 16 -8.38 0.70 12.38
N VAL A 17 -7.36 -0.15 12.44
CA VAL A 17 -5.98 0.15 12.01
C VAL A 17 -5.66 -0.38 10.62
N TRP A 18 -6.59 -1.08 9.98
CA TRP A 18 -6.38 -1.71 8.68
C TRP A 18 -5.95 -0.71 7.60
N GLY A 19 -4.89 -1.05 6.87
CA GLY A 19 -4.32 -0.21 5.80
C GLY A 19 -3.41 0.92 6.29
N ARG A 20 -3.10 0.96 7.60
CA ARG A 20 -2.11 1.87 8.18
C ARG A 20 -0.90 1.07 8.64
N GLN A 21 0.30 1.60 8.41
CA GLN A 21 1.51 1.03 8.96
C GLN A 21 1.57 1.32 10.46
N LEU A 22 1.89 0.29 11.24
CA LEU A 22 1.94 0.35 12.68
C LEU A 22 3.25 0.92 13.20
N ASN A 23 3.16 1.79 14.21
CA ASN A 23 4.34 2.27 14.92
C ASN A 23 4.74 1.26 16.01
N PRO A 24 5.90 0.58 15.89
CA PRO A 24 6.33 -0.43 16.85
C PRO A 24 6.67 0.14 18.23
N SER A 25 6.85 1.46 18.35
CA SER A 25 7.17 2.15 19.63
C SER A 25 5.92 2.57 20.41
N SER A 26 4.71 2.25 19.93
CA SER A 26 3.48 2.53 20.67
C SER A 26 3.42 1.68 21.96
N ALA A 27 3.06 2.30 23.08
CA ALA A 27 3.10 1.67 24.40
C ALA A 27 2.03 0.58 24.61
N GLU A 28 1.05 0.44 23.71
CA GLU A 28 -0.09 -0.47 23.88
C GLU A 28 -0.50 -1.13 22.56
N LEU A 29 0.38 -1.94 21.98
CA LEU A 29 0.04 -2.74 20.81
C LEU A 29 -0.77 -3.98 21.21
N THR A 30 -1.90 -4.19 20.54
CA THR A 30 -2.69 -5.42 20.68
C THR A 30 -2.31 -6.47 19.63
N GLU A 31 -2.59 -7.73 19.91
CA GLU A 31 -2.39 -8.83 18.95
C GLU A 31 -3.11 -8.56 17.62
N THR A 32 -4.37 -8.14 17.68
CA THR A 32 -5.21 -7.88 16.48
C THR A 32 -4.68 -6.74 15.62
N GLN A 33 -4.07 -5.74 16.23
CA GLN A 33 -3.41 -4.63 15.55
C GLN A 33 -2.15 -5.11 14.82
N VAL A 34 -1.28 -5.84 15.51
CA VAL A 34 -0.05 -6.38 14.92
C VAL A 34 -0.37 -7.36 13.78
N ASN A 35 -1.39 -8.21 13.96
CA ASN A 35 -1.87 -9.11 12.90
C ASN A 35 -2.39 -8.34 11.67
N ALA A 36 -3.04 -7.20 11.87
CA ALA A 36 -3.53 -6.34 10.80
C ALA A 36 -2.40 -5.81 9.92
N ASP A 37 -1.33 -5.31 10.54
CA ASP A 37 -0.16 -4.80 9.83
C ASP A 37 0.55 -5.90 9.03
N ILE A 38 0.80 -7.06 9.68
CA ILE A 38 1.43 -8.21 9.05
C ILE A 38 0.64 -8.68 7.81
N THR A 39 -0.68 -8.79 7.97
CA THR A 39 -1.55 -9.24 6.87
C THR A 39 -1.61 -8.20 5.75
N MET A 40 -1.59 -6.91 6.09
CA MET A 40 -1.52 -5.84 5.09
C MET A 40 -0.21 -5.89 4.29
N TRP A 41 0.93 -6.08 4.94
CA TRP A 41 2.21 -6.25 4.27
C TRP A 41 2.19 -7.46 3.32
N MET A 42 1.68 -8.60 3.79
CA MET A 42 1.53 -9.82 2.98
C MET A 42 0.73 -9.54 1.69
N ILE A 43 -0.46 -8.95 1.81
CA ILE A 43 -1.30 -8.63 0.65
C ILE A 43 -0.61 -7.61 -0.28
N ASN A 44 -0.01 -6.56 0.29
CA ASN A 44 0.63 -5.51 -0.49
C ASN A 44 1.84 -6.05 -1.28
N SER A 45 2.67 -6.87 -0.65
CA SER A 45 3.84 -7.49 -1.31
C SER A 45 3.45 -8.37 -2.50
N GLN A 46 2.34 -9.09 -2.39
CA GLN A 46 1.81 -9.94 -3.45
C GLN A 46 1.14 -9.15 -4.55
N TYR A 47 0.32 -8.15 -4.20
CA TYR A 47 -0.36 -7.29 -5.16
C TYR A 47 0.65 -6.55 -6.04
N ARG A 48 1.72 -6.02 -5.41
CA ARG A 48 2.81 -5.34 -6.11
C ARG A 48 3.79 -6.28 -6.78
N GLN A 49 3.65 -7.58 -6.54
CA GLN A 49 4.49 -8.64 -7.09
C GLN A 49 5.97 -8.41 -6.82
N TYR A 50 6.30 -7.97 -5.61
CA TYR A 50 7.68 -7.77 -5.20
C TYR A 50 8.45 -9.10 -5.29
N LYS A 51 9.68 -9.05 -5.80
CA LYS A 51 10.54 -10.23 -6.04
C LYS A 51 11.99 -9.92 -5.76
N GLY A 52 12.74 -10.96 -5.39
CA GLY A 52 14.18 -10.87 -5.13
C GLY A 52 14.49 -9.73 -4.17
N GLN A 53 15.60 -9.03 -4.42
CA GLN A 53 16.09 -7.94 -3.58
C GLN A 53 15.03 -6.90 -3.21
N HIS A 54 14.10 -6.56 -4.11
CA HIS A 54 13.07 -5.56 -3.80
C HIS A 54 12.08 -6.04 -2.73
N LEU A 55 11.69 -7.32 -2.73
CA LEU A 55 10.88 -7.88 -1.64
C LEU A 55 11.62 -7.87 -0.31
N TRP A 56 12.94 -8.10 -0.34
CA TRP A 56 13.78 -8.07 0.85
C TRP A 56 13.88 -6.66 1.45
N GLU A 57 14.15 -5.66 0.61
CA GLU A 57 14.22 -4.27 1.03
C GLU A 57 12.89 -3.78 1.60
N GLU A 58 11.78 -4.07 0.92
CA GLU A 58 10.44 -3.72 1.41
C GLU A 58 10.08 -4.45 2.71
N PHE A 59 10.54 -5.70 2.89
CA PHE A 59 10.40 -6.41 4.16
C PHE A 59 11.18 -5.70 5.29
N GLN A 60 12.43 -5.32 5.03
CA GLN A 60 13.26 -4.64 6.03
C GLN A 60 12.73 -3.26 6.39
N GLU A 61 12.33 -2.47 5.39
CA GLU A 61 11.76 -1.13 5.58
C GLU A 61 10.42 -1.20 6.34
N TRP A 62 9.54 -2.14 5.98
CA TRP A 62 8.22 -2.23 6.60
C TRP A 62 8.29 -2.55 8.09
N TYR A 63 9.23 -3.41 8.47
CA TYR A 63 9.42 -3.87 9.85
C TYR A 63 10.64 -3.22 10.53
N GLU A 64 11.12 -2.08 10.01
CA GLU A 64 12.17 -1.32 10.67
C GLU A 64 11.74 -0.91 12.08
N GLY A 65 12.61 -1.15 13.07
CA GLY A 65 12.33 -0.86 14.47
C GLY A 65 11.42 -1.88 15.18
N TRP A 66 10.93 -2.91 14.50
CA TRP A 66 10.22 -4.00 15.16
C TRP A 66 11.19 -4.88 15.95
N THR A 67 10.80 -5.19 17.19
CA THR A 67 11.61 -6.00 18.11
C THR A 67 11.01 -7.39 18.29
N ASP A 68 11.76 -8.30 18.92
CA ASP A 68 11.24 -9.62 19.30
C ASP A 68 10.00 -9.51 20.18
N ALA A 69 9.92 -8.48 21.05
CA ALA A 69 8.74 -8.21 21.84
C ALA A 69 7.54 -7.81 20.97
N THR A 70 7.74 -6.96 19.96
CA THR A 70 6.69 -6.56 19.01
C THR A 70 6.15 -7.76 18.23
N PHE A 71 7.05 -8.60 17.69
CA PHE A 71 6.61 -9.80 16.96
C PHE A 71 5.96 -10.84 17.85
N LYS A 72 6.35 -10.96 19.13
CA LYS A 72 5.71 -11.88 20.08
C LYS A 72 4.27 -11.52 20.42
N ILE A 73 3.85 -10.28 20.16
CA ILE A 73 2.44 -9.87 20.30
C ILE A 73 1.59 -10.46 19.18
N ALA A 74 2.16 -10.74 18.02
CA ALA A 74 1.43 -11.27 16.88
C ALA A 74 1.00 -12.73 17.09
N HIS A 75 -0.09 -13.11 16.45
CA HIS A 75 -0.51 -14.49 16.38
C HIS A 75 0.53 -15.33 15.62
N ARG A 76 0.79 -16.54 16.11
CA ARG A 76 1.81 -17.44 15.56
C ARG A 76 1.65 -17.68 14.06
N GLU A 77 0.42 -17.89 13.61
CA GLU A 77 0.16 -18.14 12.19
C GLU A 77 0.45 -16.91 11.32
N ALA A 78 0.22 -15.68 11.79
CA ALA A 78 0.57 -14.47 11.04
C ALA A 78 2.08 -14.40 10.77
N LEU A 79 2.90 -14.69 11.78
CA LEU A 79 4.36 -14.73 11.65
C LEU A 79 4.83 -15.86 10.72
N LYS A 80 4.13 -16.99 10.76
CA LYS A 80 4.39 -18.13 9.85
C LYS A 80 4.15 -17.72 8.39
N LEU A 81 3.12 -16.93 8.11
CA LEU A 81 2.86 -16.43 6.75
C LEU A 81 3.99 -15.57 6.22
N ILE A 82 4.58 -14.70 7.05
CA ILE A 82 5.76 -13.92 6.66
C ILE A 82 6.91 -14.85 6.26
N ARG A 83 7.20 -15.85 7.10
CA ARG A 83 8.24 -16.83 6.80
C ARG A 83 7.98 -17.54 5.48
N ILE A 84 6.76 -18.04 5.27
CA ILE A 84 6.39 -18.77 4.06
C ILE A 84 6.54 -17.86 2.83
N GLN A 85 6.05 -16.61 2.90
CA GLN A 85 6.18 -15.63 1.83
C GLN A 85 7.64 -15.42 1.40
N LEU A 86 8.54 -15.29 2.38
CA LEU A 86 9.96 -15.11 2.10
C LEU A 86 10.56 -16.37 1.44
N ILE A 87 10.25 -17.57 1.95
CA ILE A 87 10.75 -18.83 1.39
C ILE A 87 10.24 -19.06 -0.04
N LEU A 88 8.96 -18.80 -0.29
CA LEU A 88 8.35 -18.92 -1.61
C LEU A 88 9.04 -18.03 -2.66
N HIS A 89 9.65 -16.94 -2.21
CA HIS A 89 10.40 -16.01 -3.05
C HIS A 89 11.92 -16.29 -3.05
N GLY A 90 12.35 -17.44 -2.50
CA GLY A 90 13.72 -17.94 -2.59
C GLY A 90 14.64 -17.48 -1.46
N PHE A 91 14.11 -16.86 -0.40
CA PHE A 91 14.92 -16.46 0.75
C PHE A 91 15.14 -17.61 1.72
N GLN A 92 16.37 -17.75 2.17
CA GLN A 92 16.70 -18.73 3.20
C GLN A 92 16.23 -18.25 4.58
N VAL A 93 15.12 -18.83 5.06
CA VAL A 93 14.60 -18.56 6.40
C VAL A 93 14.75 -19.80 7.28
N ARG A 94 15.46 -19.64 8.41
CA ARG A 94 15.66 -20.72 9.38
C ARG A 94 14.33 -21.32 9.82
N GLN A 95 14.31 -22.65 9.97
CA GLN A 95 13.16 -23.35 10.55
C GLN A 95 13.07 -23.05 12.05
N THR A 96 11.85 -22.89 12.54
CA THR A 96 11.58 -22.82 13.97
C THR A 96 11.75 -24.23 14.56
N LYS A 97 12.87 -24.49 15.23
CA LYS A 97 13.10 -25.74 15.97
C LYS A 97 13.46 -25.43 17.41
N GLY A 98 12.87 -26.20 18.34
CA GLY A 98 13.11 -26.06 19.77
C GLY A 98 12.71 -24.67 20.29
N SER A 99 13.68 -23.94 20.85
CA SER A 99 13.48 -22.62 21.47
C SER A 99 13.43 -21.44 20.49
N ASN A 100 13.61 -21.67 19.17
CA ASN A 100 13.53 -20.61 18.18
C ASN A 100 12.08 -20.35 17.76
N SER A 101 11.51 -19.24 18.26
CA SER A 101 10.20 -18.73 17.84
C SER A 101 10.27 -18.06 16.46
N TYR A 102 9.13 -17.95 15.78
CA TYR A 102 9.04 -17.17 14.54
C TYR A 102 9.46 -15.71 14.74
N ALA A 103 9.06 -15.09 15.86
CA ALA A 103 9.47 -13.73 16.21
C ALA A 103 10.99 -13.56 16.19
N LYS A 104 11.73 -14.45 16.87
CA LYS A 104 13.18 -14.41 16.91
C LYS A 104 13.80 -14.58 15.53
N VAL A 105 13.28 -15.52 14.73
CA VAL A 105 13.76 -15.75 13.35
C VAL A 105 13.56 -14.51 12.48
N LEU A 106 12.42 -13.82 12.59
CA LEU A 106 12.13 -12.63 11.79
C LEU A 106 12.99 -11.43 12.21
N VAL A 107 13.24 -11.23 13.50
CA VAL A 107 14.14 -10.17 14.00
C VAL A 107 15.58 -10.40 13.50
N GLU A 108 16.04 -11.65 13.52
CA GLU A 108 17.34 -12.01 12.97
C GLU A 108 17.43 -11.70 11.47
N LEU A 109 16.34 -11.89 10.71
CA LEU A 109 16.29 -11.56 9.28
C LEU A 109 16.32 -10.05 9.04
N ILE A 110 15.55 -9.27 9.79
CA ILE A 110 15.55 -7.79 9.66
C ILE A 110 16.94 -7.22 9.93
N SER A 111 17.64 -7.80 10.90
CA SER A 111 19.00 -7.37 11.32
C SER A 111 20.11 -7.79 10.36
N LYS A 112 19.82 -8.58 9.32
CA LYS A 112 20.84 -9.01 8.34
C LYS A 112 21.01 -7.96 7.26
N ASP A 113 22.26 -7.57 6.98
CA ASP A 113 22.59 -6.62 5.91
C ASP A 113 22.30 -7.14 4.50
N LYS A 114 22.26 -8.47 4.31
CA LYS A 114 22.05 -9.11 3.01
C LYS A 114 21.16 -10.33 3.14
N SER A 115 20.33 -10.55 2.11
CA SER A 115 19.63 -11.81 1.95
C SER A 115 20.64 -12.91 1.61
N ASP A 116 20.63 -14.01 2.34
CA ASP A 116 21.34 -15.21 1.92
C ASP A 116 20.68 -15.74 0.64
N GLU A 117 21.44 -15.83 -0.45
CA GLU A 117 20.93 -16.28 -1.76
C GLU A 117 20.39 -17.72 -1.71
N CYS A 118 19.41 -17.98 -2.58
CA CYS A 118 18.69 -19.24 -2.71
C CYS A 118 19.63 -20.45 -2.87
N ILE A 119 19.64 -21.31 -1.85
CA ILE A 119 20.28 -22.64 -1.88
C ILE A 119 19.24 -23.65 -2.37
N LYS A 120 19.65 -24.72 -3.06
CA LYS A 120 18.76 -25.80 -3.56
C LYS A 120 17.75 -26.29 -2.51
N GLU A 121 18.15 -26.35 -1.24
CA GLU A 121 17.29 -26.75 -0.12
C GLU A 121 16.10 -25.81 0.10
N VAL A 122 16.28 -24.50 -0.12
CA VAL A 122 15.22 -23.49 -0.03
C VAL A 122 14.22 -23.69 -1.15
N GLN A 123 14.69 -24.02 -2.35
CA GLN A 123 13.81 -24.28 -3.50
C GLN A 123 12.91 -25.49 -3.25
N GLU A 124 13.46 -26.59 -2.72
CA GLU A 124 12.68 -27.77 -2.35
C GLU A 124 11.66 -27.48 -1.23
N GLU A 125 12.03 -26.66 -0.23
CA GLU A 125 11.09 -26.22 0.81
C GLU A 125 10.00 -25.31 0.22
N ALA A 126 10.35 -24.39 -0.66
CA ALA A 126 9.40 -23.53 -1.36
C ALA A 126 8.40 -24.36 -2.17
N ASP A 127 8.85 -25.37 -2.91
CA ASP A 127 7.96 -26.20 -3.73
C ASP A 127 7.02 -27.06 -2.87
N ARG A 128 7.50 -27.61 -1.75
CA ARG A 128 6.63 -28.26 -0.74
C ARG A 128 5.59 -27.30 -0.16
N LEU A 129 6.01 -26.09 0.19
CA LEU A 129 5.12 -25.08 0.77
C LEU A 129 4.11 -24.55 -0.24
N LYS A 130 4.45 -24.47 -1.53
CA LYS A 130 3.48 -24.14 -2.57
C LYS A 130 2.34 -25.13 -2.54
N GLU A 131 2.62 -26.44 -2.54
CA GLU A 131 1.57 -27.47 -2.51
C GLU A 131 0.69 -27.35 -1.25
N GLU A 132 1.28 -27.14 -0.07
CA GLU A 132 0.54 -27.06 1.19
C GLU A 132 -0.29 -25.76 1.34
N TYR A 133 0.22 -24.63 0.84
CA TYR A 133 -0.39 -23.31 1.04
C TYR A 133 -1.06 -22.75 -0.20
N THR A 134 -1.15 -23.51 -1.31
CA THR A 134 -1.81 -23.05 -2.55
C THR A 134 -3.21 -22.53 -2.25
N ASP A 135 -4.02 -23.27 -1.49
CA ASP A 135 -5.40 -22.87 -1.18
C ASP A 135 -5.44 -21.57 -0.37
N MET A 136 -4.59 -21.44 0.65
CA MET A 136 -4.58 -20.23 1.49
C MET A 136 -4.11 -19.00 0.71
N TYR A 137 -3.06 -19.15 -0.09
CA TYR A 137 -2.58 -18.07 -0.96
C TYR A 137 -3.61 -17.75 -2.03
N GLU A 138 -4.26 -18.73 -2.63
CA GLU A 138 -5.33 -18.50 -3.60
C GLU A 138 -6.54 -17.82 -2.96
N ILE A 139 -6.84 -18.03 -1.68
CA ILE A 139 -7.94 -17.32 -0.99
C ILE A 139 -7.53 -15.89 -0.61
N ILE A 140 -6.32 -15.69 -0.08
CA ILE A 140 -5.79 -14.35 0.24
C ILE A 140 -5.62 -13.50 -1.04
N VAL A 141 -5.20 -14.14 -2.14
CA VAL A 141 -4.89 -13.50 -3.44
C VAL A 141 -6.07 -13.54 -4.41
N SER A 142 -7.12 -14.33 -4.17
CA SER A 142 -8.19 -14.56 -5.14
C SER A 142 -8.79 -13.24 -5.61
N LYS A 143 -8.43 -12.89 -6.84
CA LYS A 143 -8.95 -11.75 -7.60
C LYS A 143 -10.46 -11.80 -7.82
N LYS A 144 -11.16 -12.86 -7.36
CA LYS A 144 -12.56 -13.12 -7.72
C LYS A 144 -13.55 -12.12 -7.12
N SER A 145 -13.13 -11.29 -6.15
CA SER A 145 -13.99 -10.23 -5.62
C SER A 145 -13.27 -8.96 -5.16
N ILE A 146 -12.09 -8.61 -5.70
CA ILE A 146 -11.71 -7.19 -5.67
C ILE A 146 -12.51 -6.49 -6.78
N LYS A 147 -13.82 -6.40 -6.58
CA LYS A 147 -14.57 -5.26 -7.08
C LYS A 147 -13.98 -4.07 -6.32
N ILE A 148 -12.86 -3.54 -6.82
CA ILE A 148 -12.53 -2.14 -6.58
C ILE A 148 -13.84 -1.45 -6.94
N GLN A 149 -14.54 -0.87 -5.96
CA GLN A 149 -15.64 0.02 -6.28
C GLN A 149 -15.02 0.99 -7.26
N ALA A 150 -15.40 0.83 -8.53
CA ALA A 150 -15.05 1.78 -9.55
C ALA A 150 -15.43 3.13 -8.94
N SER A 151 -14.46 4.04 -8.97
CA SER A 151 -14.66 5.47 -8.78
C SER A 151 -16.09 5.84 -9.11
N PRO A 152 -16.80 6.54 -8.22
CA PRO A 152 -18.17 6.91 -8.51
C PRO A 152 -18.13 7.69 -9.83
N THR A 153 -19.00 7.29 -10.77
CA THR A 153 -19.07 7.78 -12.14
C THR A 153 -18.97 9.31 -12.14
N PRO A 154 -18.30 9.96 -13.11
CA PRO A 154 -18.08 11.42 -13.13
C PRO A 154 -19.34 12.27 -12.85
N ASP A 155 -20.53 11.75 -13.15
CA ASP A 155 -21.82 12.40 -12.84
C ASP A 155 -22.08 12.61 -11.34
N SER A 156 -21.51 11.78 -10.46
CA SER A 156 -21.73 11.87 -9.01
C SER A 156 -20.83 12.90 -8.31
N PHE A 157 -19.66 13.22 -8.89
CA PHE A 157 -18.75 14.23 -8.34
C PHE A 157 -19.24 15.64 -8.68
N GLU A 158 -19.83 15.84 -9.86
CA GLU A 158 -20.51 17.09 -10.21
C GLU A 158 -21.75 17.32 -9.34
N GLN A 159 -22.52 16.27 -9.02
CA GLN A 159 -23.65 16.39 -8.08
C GLN A 159 -23.20 16.70 -6.65
N LEU A 160 -22.14 16.07 -6.16
CA LEU A 160 -21.59 16.37 -4.83
C LEU A 160 -21.01 17.79 -4.75
N GLN A 161 -20.33 18.27 -5.80
CA GLN A 161 -19.85 19.65 -5.86
C GLN A 161 -21.00 20.66 -5.97
N GLN A 162 -22.07 20.35 -6.72
CA GLN A 162 -23.26 21.19 -6.80
C GLN A 162 -24.01 21.26 -5.47
N ASP A 163 -24.17 20.13 -4.76
CA ASP A 163 -24.79 20.08 -3.44
C ASP A 163 -23.96 20.82 -2.37
N GLU A 164 -22.63 20.76 -2.44
CA GLU A 164 -21.75 21.50 -1.54
C GLU A 164 -21.76 23.01 -1.84
N GLN A 165 -21.80 23.40 -3.12
CA GLN A 165 -21.98 24.80 -3.51
C GLN A 165 -23.37 25.33 -3.13
N GLN A 166 -24.44 24.56 -3.31
CA GLN A 166 -25.78 24.96 -2.88
C GLN A 166 -25.88 25.10 -1.36
N ARG A 167 -25.22 24.22 -0.58
CA ARG A 167 -25.12 24.38 0.88
C ARG A 167 -24.35 25.63 1.29
N ARG A 168 -23.30 26.01 0.55
CA ARG A 168 -22.58 27.28 0.78
C ARG A 168 -23.41 28.51 0.41
N ILE A 169 -24.22 28.44 -0.65
CA ILE A 169 -25.10 29.55 -1.04
C ILE A 169 -26.24 29.73 -0.02
N GLN A 170 -26.79 28.63 0.51
CA GLN A 170 -27.83 28.68 1.53
C GLN A 170 -27.32 29.12 2.91
N SER A 171 -26.05 28.87 3.24
CA SER A 171 -25.46 29.37 4.50
C SER A 171 -25.13 30.88 4.46
N PHE A 172 -25.01 31.46 3.26
CA PHE A 172 -24.76 32.90 3.07
C PHE A 172 -26.01 33.78 3.17
N SER A 173 -27.23 33.21 3.13
CA SER A 173 -28.47 33.99 3.24
C SER A 173 -28.97 34.21 4.68
N LEU A 174 -28.23 33.73 5.69
CA LEU A 174 -28.63 33.82 7.10
C LEU A 174 -27.82 34.80 7.97
N PHE A 175 -26.97 35.64 7.38
CA PHE A 175 -26.27 36.69 8.14
C PHE A 175 -26.79 38.10 7.82
N PRO A 176 -27.40 38.81 8.79
CA PRO A 176 -27.67 40.23 8.64
C PRO A 176 -26.36 41.02 8.71
N GLN A 177 -26.32 42.10 7.93
CA GLN A 177 -25.21 43.04 7.81
C GLN A 177 -24.60 43.43 9.16
N ARG A 178 -23.26 43.46 9.21
CA ARG A 178 -22.54 44.48 9.98
C ARG A 178 -21.19 44.83 9.34
N ASN A 179 -21.02 46.13 9.19
CA ASN A 179 -19.93 46.85 8.55
C ASN A 179 -18.54 46.61 9.18
N ASN A 180 -17.54 46.86 8.33
CA ASN A 180 -16.19 47.34 8.63
C ASN A 180 -15.28 46.43 9.45
N PHE A 181 -14.43 45.65 8.74
CA PHE A 181 -13.04 45.46 9.16
C PHE A 181 -12.15 45.01 7.98
N LEU A 182 -12.01 45.86 6.96
CA LEU A 182 -10.86 45.79 6.05
C LEU A 182 -9.78 46.71 6.61
N SER A 183 -8.82 46.16 7.34
CA SER A 183 -7.41 46.55 7.27
C SER A 183 -6.62 45.74 8.28
N ARG A 184 -5.46 45.26 7.80
CA ARG A 184 -4.43 44.46 8.49
C ARG A 184 -4.56 42.97 8.24
N PHE A 185 -3.47 42.42 7.70
CA PHE A 185 -3.16 41.01 7.43
C PHE A 185 -3.48 40.48 6.01
N ALA A 186 -2.85 41.12 5.04
CA ALA A 186 -1.96 40.43 4.09
C ALA A 186 -0.64 41.24 4.09
N PRO A 187 0.57 40.68 3.89
CA PRO A 187 0.86 39.51 3.06
C PRO A 187 1.98 38.57 3.59
N TYR A 188 1.83 37.25 3.50
CA TYR A 188 2.97 36.34 3.33
C TYR A 188 2.45 35.01 2.74
N ILE A 189 3.26 34.38 1.90
CA ILE A 189 3.01 33.19 1.05
C ILE A 189 2.74 33.55 -0.42
N TRP A 190 3.79 34.07 -1.06
CA TRP A 190 3.99 34.02 -2.50
C TRP A 190 5.49 33.92 -2.81
N SER A 191 6.04 32.72 -2.68
CA SER A 191 7.23 32.21 -3.37
C SER A 191 7.45 30.79 -2.85
N GLU A 192 7.10 29.73 -3.58
CA GLU A 192 8.15 28.87 -4.15
C GLU A 192 7.67 27.90 -5.25
N ASN A 193 6.50 28.12 -5.88
CA ASN A 193 5.97 27.20 -6.89
C ASN A 193 5.92 27.71 -8.34
N CYS A 194 6.67 28.76 -8.69
CA CYS A 194 6.69 29.28 -10.07
C CYS A 194 7.88 28.81 -10.94
N THR A 195 8.89 28.14 -10.36
CA THR A 195 10.09 27.75 -11.12
C THR A 195 9.96 26.37 -11.79
N GLN A 196 9.13 25.45 -11.25
CA GLN A 196 8.95 24.12 -11.85
C GLN A 196 7.96 24.11 -13.04
N LEU A 197 6.95 24.97 -13.04
CA LEU A 197 5.98 25.05 -14.14
C LEU A 197 6.56 25.72 -15.41
N ALA A 198 7.57 26.58 -15.27
CA ALA A 198 8.27 27.18 -16.40
C ALA A 198 9.20 26.19 -17.14
N LEU A 199 9.68 25.15 -16.45
CA LEU A 199 10.56 24.11 -17.02
C LEU A 199 9.77 23.09 -17.85
N ILE A 200 8.54 22.77 -17.43
CA ILE A 200 7.64 21.85 -18.14
C ILE A 200 7.10 22.49 -19.43
N LEU A 201 6.75 23.79 -19.40
CA LEU A 201 6.27 24.50 -20.59
C LEU A 201 7.37 24.74 -21.65
N LYS A 202 8.65 24.84 -21.24
CA LYS A 202 9.78 25.00 -22.16
C LYS A 202 10.16 23.70 -22.88
N HIS A 203 9.82 22.54 -22.31
CA HIS A 203 10.02 21.23 -22.95
C HIS A 203 8.91 20.86 -23.94
N LEU A 204 7.68 21.32 -23.72
CA LEU A 204 6.54 21.04 -24.62
C LEU A 204 6.54 21.91 -25.89
N SER A 205 7.29 23.01 -25.93
CA SER A 205 7.43 23.89 -27.10
C SER A 205 8.46 23.40 -28.15
N LYS A 206 9.23 22.33 -27.87
CA LYS A 206 10.28 21.80 -28.79
C LYS A 206 9.92 20.50 -29.49
N ALA A 207 8.75 19.92 -29.21
CA ALA A 207 8.25 18.77 -29.96
C ALA A 207 7.65 19.25 -31.30
N ASN A 208 8.52 19.35 -32.29
CA ASN A 208 8.20 19.61 -33.69
C ASN A 208 7.45 18.38 -34.25
N ILE A 209 6.11 18.38 -34.14
CA ILE A 209 5.26 17.33 -34.73
C ILE A 209 4.95 17.74 -36.16
N SER A 210 5.63 17.11 -37.12
CA SER A 210 5.29 17.17 -38.53
C SER A 210 3.85 16.68 -38.77
N PRO A 211 3.05 17.35 -39.63
CA PRO A 211 1.70 16.91 -39.92
C PRO A 211 1.71 15.62 -40.76
N LEU A 212 0.98 14.60 -40.29
CA LEU A 212 0.68 13.36 -41.02
C LEU A 212 -0.27 13.66 -42.21
N PRO A 213 -0.11 12.98 -43.35
CA PRO A 213 -0.94 13.20 -44.53
C PRO A 213 -2.34 12.59 -44.38
N LEU A 214 -3.35 13.31 -44.87
CA LEU A 214 -4.76 12.88 -44.89
C LEU A 214 -5.00 11.73 -45.88
N PRO A 215 -5.90 10.78 -45.57
CA PRO A 215 -6.18 9.64 -46.43
C PRO A 215 -7.02 10.01 -47.66
N GLU A 216 -6.60 9.50 -48.82
CA GLU A 216 -7.28 9.61 -50.11
C GLU A 216 -8.68 8.98 -50.08
N GLN A 217 -9.68 9.75 -50.50
CA GLN A 217 -11.04 9.25 -50.74
C GLN A 217 -11.08 8.39 -52.01
N LYS A 218 -11.28 7.09 -51.84
CA LYS A 218 -11.65 6.20 -52.95
C LYS A 218 -13.09 6.50 -53.40
N ARG A 219 -13.24 6.92 -54.66
CA ARG A 219 -14.53 6.95 -55.36
C ARG A 219 -15.03 5.52 -55.55
N ILE A 220 -16.28 5.27 -55.18
CA ILE A 220 -17.04 4.06 -55.50
C ILE A 220 -17.69 4.31 -56.88
N PRO A 221 -17.75 3.30 -57.78
CA PRO A 221 -18.26 3.44 -59.15
C PRO A 221 -19.73 3.83 -59.25
#